data_AF-A0A9D4XJ74-F1
#
_entry.id   AF-A0A9D4XJ74-F1
#
_cell.length_a   1.000
_cell.length_b   1.000
_cell.length_c   1.000
_cell.angle_alpha   90.00
_cell.angle_beta   90.00
_cell.angle_gamma   90.00
#
_symmetry.space_group_name_H-M   'P 1'
#
loop_
_entity.id
_entity.type
_entity.pdbx_description
1 polymer ?
#
loop_
_entity_poly.entity_id
_entity_poly.type
_entity_poly.pdbx_seq_one_letter_code
_entity_poly.pdbx_strand_id
1 'polypeptide(L)'
;MEMCLNSWGLNRVLSLTVDNASSNDVGVKRLKRRLLSRNSLFMSGNHFHMRCCAHILNLVVKEGLKDIDGSAGRIRHGVWYARSSPARLAKFKACIDEESMDYKGLVWLDVETRWNSTYSMLVSASKYERTFKELSFRDKKHVSELTKKGKGVPTEEDLKHINLIIPFLKLFYDATVHISGSSYLTSNIYMFEIMGIGKSIVDMCASEDEHLLFDPRCKIRLADWMVRRYYNKDDDDALKANLESSLKSIYEEYCVGFMPLQGNSDEVQVFGCVSDPYGTVEFYLSEGCDNADNELTTYLGEKLEHNMEINVLEWWKVNSG
;
A
#
# COMPACT_ATOMS: atom_id res chain seq x y z
N MET A 1 -19.73 -15.45 2.07
CA MET A 1 -18.88 -15.73 0.89
C MET A 1 -19.57 -16.66 -0.10
N GLU A 2 -19.84 -17.93 0.22
CA GLU A 2 -20.49 -18.85 -0.74
C GLU A 2 -21.86 -18.34 -1.25
N MET A 3 -22.71 -17.87 -0.34
CA MET A 3 -23.99 -17.25 -0.72
C MET A 3 -23.81 -16.05 -1.65
N CYS A 4 -22.74 -15.24 -1.44
CA CYS A 4 -22.46 -14.07 -2.27
C CYS A 4 -22.02 -14.48 -3.69
N LEU A 5 -21.12 -15.48 -3.79
CA LEU A 5 -20.69 -16.02 -5.09
C LEU A 5 -21.89 -16.55 -5.89
N ASN A 6 -22.78 -17.30 -5.22
CA ASN A 6 -23.99 -17.82 -5.84
C ASN A 6 -24.95 -16.67 -6.24
N SER A 7 -25.17 -15.67 -5.37
CA SER A 7 -26.06 -14.53 -5.70
C SER A 7 -25.54 -13.66 -6.83
N TRP A 8 -24.22 -13.59 -6.99
CA TRP A 8 -23.56 -12.84 -8.08
C TRP A 8 -23.37 -13.67 -9.34
N GLY A 9 -23.76 -14.96 -9.34
CA GLY A 9 -23.56 -15.85 -10.50
C GLY A 9 -22.10 -16.16 -10.81
N LEU A 10 -21.18 -15.98 -9.85
CA LEU A 10 -19.75 -16.20 -10.05
C LEU A 10 -19.41 -17.69 -9.93
N ASN A 11 -19.27 -18.34 -11.08
CA ASN A 11 -19.07 -19.80 -11.19
C ASN A 11 -17.59 -20.22 -11.34
N ARG A 12 -16.70 -19.28 -11.66
CA ARG A 12 -15.24 -19.47 -11.66
C ARG A 12 -14.58 -18.40 -10.79
N VAL A 13 -13.71 -18.83 -9.89
CA VAL A 13 -12.97 -17.93 -8.99
C VAL A 13 -11.48 -18.17 -9.18
N LEU A 14 -10.76 -17.10 -9.54
CA LEU A 14 -9.30 -17.10 -9.65
C LEU A 14 -8.66 -17.01 -8.26
N SER A 15 -8.94 -15.93 -7.54
CA SER A 15 -8.34 -15.62 -6.26
C SER A 15 -9.32 -14.92 -5.32
N LEU A 16 -9.00 -14.99 -4.03
CA LEU A 16 -9.70 -14.36 -2.94
C LEU A 16 -8.67 -13.67 -2.05
N THR A 17 -8.84 -12.36 -1.88
CA THR A 17 -8.03 -11.56 -0.96
C THR A 17 -8.83 -11.27 0.29
N VAL A 18 -8.27 -11.57 1.46
CA VAL A 18 -8.85 -11.29 2.78
C VAL A 18 -7.78 -10.72 3.71
N ASP A 19 -8.19 -10.11 4.82
CA ASP A 19 -7.22 -9.71 5.86
C ASP A 19 -6.50 -10.94 6.43
N ASN A 20 -5.34 -10.71 7.05
CA ASN A 20 -4.46 -11.81 7.46
C ASN A 20 -4.80 -12.35 8.86
N ALA A 21 -6.05 -12.22 9.31
CA ALA A 21 -6.49 -12.85 10.55
C ALA A 21 -6.54 -14.38 10.43
N SER A 22 -6.14 -15.09 11.48
CA SER A 22 -6.13 -16.56 11.52
C SER A 22 -7.51 -17.18 11.31
N SER A 23 -8.59 -16.48 11.70
CA SER A 23 -9.97 -16.89 11.45
C SER A 23 -10.29 -17.02 9.97
N ASN A 24 -9.69 -16.18 9.12
CA ASN A 24 -9.90 -16.22 7.68
C ASN A 24 -9.24 -17.45 7.05
N ASP A 25 -8.14 -17.97 7.60
CA ASP A 25 -7.48 -19.17 7.06
C ASP A 25 -8.42 -20.39 7.06
N VAL A 26 -9.22 -20.55 8.12
CA VAL A 26 -10.22 -21.63 8.22
C VAL A 26 -11.34 -21.42 7.20
N GLY A 27 -11.85 -20.19 7.09
CA GLY A 27 -12.90 -19.81 6.15
C GLY A 27 -12.49 -20.02 4.69
N VAL A 28 -11.30 -19.54 4.32
CA VAL A 28 -10.72 -19.68 2.98
C VAL A 28 -10.46 -21.15 2.66
N LYS A 29 -9.89 -21.94 3.57
CA LYS A 29 -9.69 -23.39 3.37
C LYS A 29 -11.00 -24.14 3.15
N ARG A 30 -12.07 -23.75 3.87
CA ARG A 30 -13.40 -24.34 3.68
C ARG A 30 -14.00 -23.97 2.33
N LEU A 31 -13.89 -22.69 1.94
CA LEU A 31 -14.38 -22.19 0.66
C LEU A 31 -13.62 -22.82 -0.52
N LYS A 32 -12.28 -22.90 -0.45
CA LYS A 32 -11.43 -23.57 -1.45
C LYS A 32 -11.90 -25.00 -1.70
N ARG A 33 -12.09 -25.79 -0.63
CA ARG A 33 -12.59 -27.18 -0.75
C ARG A 33 -13.95 -27.28 -1.44
N ARG A 34 -14.88 -26.37 -1.12
CA ARG A 34 -16.21 -26.33 -1.75
C ARG A 34 -16.12 -25.97 -3.24
N LEU A 35 -15.34 -24.95 -3.59
CA LEU A 35 -15.18 -24.54 -4.99
C LEU A 35 -14.41 -25.58 -5.82
N LEU A 36 -13.42 -26.25 -5.22
CA LEU A 36 -12.76 -27.42 -5.83
C LEU A 36 -13.76 -28.53 -6.20
N SER A 37 -14.65 -28.89 -5.27
CA SER A 37 -15.66 -29.94 -5.53
C SER A 37 -16.65 -29.59 -6.64
N ARG A 38 -16.78 -28.30 -6.98
CA ARG A 38 -17.65 -27.79 -8.04
C ARG A 38 -16.89 -27.53 -9.35
N ASN A 39 -15.59 -27.84 -9.41
CA ASN A 39 -14.70 -27.46 -10.50
C ASN A 39 -14.76 -25.95 -10.82
N SER A 40 -14.91 -25.13 -9.78
CA SER A 40 -15.12 -23.67 -9.88
C SER A 40 -13.86 -22.86 -9.58
N LEU A 41 -12.69 -23.50 -9.43
CA LEU A 41 -11.43 -22.80 -9.18
C LEU A 41 -10.53 -22.84 -10.40
N PHE A 42 -9.91 -21.71 -10.69
CA PHE A 42 -8.83 -21.62 -11.67
C PHE A 42 -7.59 -22.39 -11.15
N MET A 43 -6.94 -23.17 -12.01
CA MET A 43 -5.72 -23.94 -11.67
C MET A 43 -5.83 -24.75 -10.37
N SER A 44 -6.97 -25.41 -10.12
CA SER A 44 -7.21 -26.15 -8.87
C SER A 44 -6.97 -25.31 -7.58
N GLY A 45 -7.09 -23.99 -7.69
CA GLY A 45 -6.92 -23.05 -6.59
C GLY A 45 -5.49 -22.89 -6.08
N ASN A 46 -4.47 -23.14 -6.91
CA ASN A 46 -3.05 -22.92 -6.53
C ASN A 46 -2.79 -21.48 -6.05
N HIS A 47 -3.44 -20.50 -6.67
CA HIS A 47 -3.33 -19.07 -6.31
C HIS A 47 -4.62 -18.52 -5.67
N PHE A 48 -5.43 -19.39 -5.05
CA PHE A 48 -6.76 -19.02 -4.56
C PHE A 48 -6.74 -18.04 -3.40
N HIS A 49 -5.74 -18.09 -2.52
CA HIS A 49 -5.68 -17.24 -1.34
C HIS A 49 -4.57 -16.22 -1.47
N MET A 50 -4.94 -14.94 -1.52
CA MET A 50 -4.03 -13.81 -1.48
C MET A 50 -4.13 -13.10 -0.13
N ARG A 51 -2.99 -12.80 0.47
CA ARG A 51 -2.92 -12.01 1.70
C ARG A 51 -3.14 -10.54 1.37
N CYS A 52 -3.86 -9.82 2.24
CA CYS A 52 -4.10 -8.39 2.03
C CYS A 52 -2.82 -7.58 2.29
N CYS A 53 -2.27 -6.94 1.25
CA CYS A 53 -1.05 -6.13 1.36
C CYS A 53 -1.22 -4.94 2.30
N ALA A 54 -2.37 -4.26 2.28
CA ALA A 54 -2.67 -3.18 3.23
C ALA A 54 -2.64 -3.67 4.68
N HIS A 55 -3.05 -4.92 4.92
CA HIS A 55 -2.99 -5.53 6.24
C HIS A 55 -1.55 -5.91 6.62
N ILE A 56 -0.75 -6.45 5.69
CA ILE A 56 0.69 -6.70 5.91
C ILE A 56 1.39 -5.41 6.30
N LEU A 57 1.17 -4.33 5.54
CA LEU A 57 1.80 -3.04 5.80
C LEU A 57 1.39 -2.49 7.17
N ASN A 58 0.11 -2.61 7.54
CA ASN A 58 -0.36 -2.29 8.88
C ASN A 58 0.34 -3.11 9.98
N LEU A 59 0.61 -4.39 9.77
CA LEU A 59 1.34 -5.22 10.74
C LEU A 59 2.81 -4.77 10.88
N VAL A 60 3.49 -4.50 9.76
CA VAL A 60 4.87 -4.01 9.74
C VAL A 60 4.98 -2.68 10.51
N VAL A 61 4.12 -1.71 10.20
CA VAL A 61 4.15 -0.41 10.89
C VAL A 61 3.79 -0.57 12.36
N LYS A 62 2.80 -1.39 12.71
CA LYS A 62 2.46 -1.64 14.13
C LYS A 62 3.62 -2.24 14.90
N GLU A 63 4.40 -3.12 14.30
CA GLU A 63 5.59 -3.66 14.94
C GLU A 63 6.64 -2.56 15.17
N GLY A 64 6.96 -1.75 14.14
CA GLY A 64 7.90 -0.65 14.27
C GLY A 64 7.44 0.47 15.22
N LEU A 65 6.13 0.70 15.34
CA LEU A 65 5.58 1.67 16.31
C LEU A 65 5.83 1.27 17.76
N LYS A 66 6.13 -0.01 18.06
CA LYS A 66 6.48 -0.44 19.42
C LYS A 66 7.75 0.24 19.93
N ASP A 67 8.71 0.52 19.05
CA ASP A 67 9.98 1.17 19.41
C ASP A 67 9.78 2.62 19.86
N ILE A 68 8.71 3.27 19.39
CA ILE A 68 8.33 4.64 19.77
C ILE A 68 7.09 4.71 20.65
N ASP A 69 6.60 3.56 21.15
CA ASP A 69 5.33 3.46 21.89
C ASP A 69 5.34 4.30 23.19
N GLY A 70 6.52 4.58 23.75
CA GLY A 70 6.70 5.52 24.86
C GLY A 70 6.21 6.93 24.51
N SER A 71 6.86 7.57 23.52
CA SER A 71 6.56 8.93 23.07
C SER A 71 5.19 9.02 22.40
N ALA A 72 4.87 8.08 21.50
CA ALA A 72 3.57 8.02 20.85
C ALA A 72 2.42 7.80 21.85
N GLY A 73 2.63 6.99 22.89
CA GLY A 73 1.66 6.76 23.95
C GLY A 73 1.41 7.99 24.83
N ARG A 74 2.45 8.74 25.19
CA ARG A 74 2.31 10.01 25.94
C ARG A 74 1.53 11.05 25.12
N ILE A 75 1.87 11.20 23.84
CA ILE A 75 1.16 12.10 22.92
C ILE A 75 -0.30 11.68 22.76
N ARG A 76 -0.58 10.39 22.55
CA ARG A 76 -1.94 9.84 22.50
C ARG A 76 -2.75 10.19 23.75
N HIS A 77 -2.15 10.06 24.94
CA HIS A 77 -2.81 10.44 26.19
C HIS A 77 -3.03 11.94 26.34
N GLY A 78 -2.09 12.77 25.86
CA GLY A 78 -2.27 14.23 25.77
C GLY A 78 -3.48 14.61 24.92
N VAL A 79 -3.57 14.03 23.72
CA VAL A 79 -4.69 14.22 22.80
C VAL A 79 -6.00 13.69 23.40
N TRP A 80 -5.99 12.51 24.01
CA TRP A 80 -7.14 11.94 24.70
C TRP A 80 -7.65 12.88 25.80
N TYR A 81 -6.75 13.42 26.63
CA TYR A 81 -7.13 14.34 27.69
C TYR A 81 -7.80 15.59 27.12
N ALA A 82 -7.19 16.24 26.12
CA ALA A 82 -7.74 17.42 25.48
C ALA A 82 -9.15 17.15 24.91
N ARG A 83 -9.42 15.94 24.42
CA ARG A 83 -10.71 15.58 23.81
C ARG A 83 -11.73 14.92 24.73
N SER A 84 -11.31 14.49 25.91
CA SER A 84 -12.15 13.69 26.84
C SER A 84 -13.39 14.43 27.37
N SER A 85 -13.44 15.76 27.29
CA SER A 85 -14.64 16.54 27.55
C SER A 85 -14.66 17.88 26.81
N PRO A 86 -15.84 18.47 26.54
CA PRO A 86 -15.95 19.80 25.92
C PRO A 86 -15.19 20.88 26.70
N ALA A 87 -15.18 20.81 28.03
CA ALA A 87 -14.47 21.76 28.88
C ALA A 87 -12.95 21.67 28.72
N ARG A 88 -12.39 20.45 28.64
CA ARG A 88 -10.95 20.25 28.39
C ARG A 88 -10.56 20.72 26.99
N LEU A 89 -11.42 20.47 26.01
CA LEU A 89 -11.20 20.92 24.64
C LEU A 89 -11.23 22.46 24.55
N ALA A 90 -12.14 23.12 25.27
CA ALA A 90 -12.20 24.57 25.35
C ALA A 90 -10.92 25.17 25.97
N LYS A 91 -10.39 24.56 27.04
CA LYS A 91 -9.10 24.98 27.62
C LYS A 91 -7.94 24.79 26.64
N PHE A 92 -7.91 23.67 25.92
CA PHE A 92 -6.88 23.43 24.90
C PHE A 92 -6.96 24.48 23.79
N LYS A 93 -8.16 24.82 23.31
CA LYS A 93 -8.38 25.89 22.33
C LYS A 93 -7.93 27.26 22.84
N ALA A 94 -8.22 27.60 24.09
CA ALA A 94 -7.74 28.85 24.68
C ALA A 94 -6.20 28.93 24.69
N CYS A 95 -5.51 27.81 24.89
CA CYS A 95 -4.05 27.76 24.79
C CYS A 95 -3.56 27.90 23.34
N ILE A 96 -4.32 27.45 22.33
CA ILE A 96 -3.99 27.64 20.91
C ILE A 96 -4.12 29.13 20.52
N ASP A 97 -5.20 29.77 20.96
CA ASP A 97 -5.51 31.16 20.61
C ASP A 97 -4.46 32.14 21.15
N GLU A 98 -3.90 31.86 22.32
CA GLU A 98 -2.86 32.70 22.93
C GLU A 98 -1.47 32.53 22.29
N GLU A 99 -1.15 31.36 21.78
CA GLU A 99 0.11 31.07 21.08
C GLU A 99 0.19 31.71 19.68
N SER A 100 -0.86 32.43 19.24
CA SER A 100 -0.94 33.11 17.94
C SER A 100 -0.57 32.20 16.76
N MET A 101 -0.98 30.94 16.83
CA MET A 101 -0.66 29.93 15.83
C MET A 101 -1.49 30.10 14.54
N ASP A 102 -0.82 30.03 13.39
CA ASP A 102 -1.48 30.02 12.07
C ASP A 102 -2.38 28.79 11.86
N TYR A 103 -2.05 27.66 12.50
CA TYR A 103 -2.80 26.41 12.37
C TYR A 103 -3.92 26.27 13.42
N LYS A 104 -5.18 26.46 13.00
CA LYS A 104 -6.39 26.37 13.84
C LYS A 104 -7.13 25.04 13.76
N GLY A 105 -6.45 23.97 13.31
CA GLY A 105 -7.03 22.63 13.25
C GLY A 105 -7.43 22.09 14.63
N LEU A 106 -8.01 20.89 14.66
CA LEU A 106 -8.22 20.14 15.90
C LEU A 106 -7.27 18.95 15.91
N VAL A 107 -6.78 18.57 17.10
CA VAL A 107 -6.13 17.27 17.30
C VAL A 107 -7.18 16.16 17.22
N TRP A 108 -6.83 15.04 16.58
CA TRP A 108 -7.70 13.87 16.43
C TRP A 108 -7.12 12.73 17.24
N LEU A 109 -7.94 12.09 18.09
CA LEU A 109 -7.56 10.84 18.72
C LEU A 109 -7.62 9.73 17.67
N ASP A 110 -6.62 8.88 17.65
CA ASP A 110 -6.55 7.76 16.72
C ASP A 110 -7.57 6.65 17.06
N VAL A 111 -7.65 5.70 16.16
CA VAL A 111 -8.28 4.39 16.35
C VAL A 111 -7.16 3.37 16.48
N GLU A 112 -7.03 2.76 17.65
CA GLU A 112 -5.92 1.86 18.02
C GLU A 112 -5.72 0.69 17.03
N THR A 113 -6.81 0.24 16.39
CA THR A 113 -6.76 -0.84 15.40
C THR A 113 -6.24 -0.41 14.03
N ARG A 114 -6.17 0.89 13.72
CA ARG A 114 -5.82 1.46 12.40
C ARG A 114 -4.64 2.41 12.48
N TRP A 115 -3.48 1.93 12.06
CA TRP A 115 -2.23 2.69 12.16
C TRP A 115 -2.26 4.05 11.40
N ASN A 116 -2.99 4.16 10.28
CA ASN A 116 -3.18 5.43 9.55
C ASN A 116 -3.75 6.56 10.43
N SER A 117 -4.61 6.20 11.37
CA SER A 117 -5.18 7.16 12.32
C SER A 117 -4.16 7.57 13.39
N THR A 118 -3.27 6.65 13.79
CA THR A 118 -2.11 6.98 14.65
C THR A 118 -1.21 7.98 13.94
N TYR A 119 -0.86 7.74 12.67
CA TYR A 119 -0.07 8.70 11.88
C TYR A 119 -0.74 10.07 11.83
N SER A 120 -2.03 10.13 11.50
CA SER A 120 -2.80 11.38 11.43
C SER A 120 -2.82 12.13 12.78
N MET A 121 -2.95 11.39 13.89
CA MET A 121 -2.86 11.94 15.25
C MET A 121 -1.47 12.53 15.50
N LEU A 122 -0.39 11.79 15.18
CA LEU A 122 0.98 12.25 15.41
C LEU A 122 1.31 13.51 14.60
N VAL A 123 0.95 13.54 13.31
CA VAL A 123 1.11 14.72 12.43
C VAL A 123 0.32 15.91 12.93
N SER A 124 -0.89 15.68 13.44
CA SER A 124 -1.68 16.77 14.01
C SER A 124 -1.11 17.25 15.34
N ALA A 125 -0.66 16.34 16.20
CA ALA A 125 -0.18 16.64 17.54
C ALA A 125 1.18 17.34 17.52
N SER A 126 2.04 17.03 16.53
CA SER A 126 3.34 17.69 16.38
C SER A 126 3.26 19.19 16.14
N LYS A 127 2.12 19.67 15.61
CA LYS A 127 1.84 21.09 15.44
C LYS A 127 1.56 21.81 16.77
N TYR A 128 1.22 21.11 17.85
CA TYR A 128 0.73 21.72 19.10
C TYR A 128 1.73 21.61 20.27
N GLU A 129 3.03 21.56 19.99
CA GLU A 129 4.07 21.41 21.00
C GLU A 129 3.97 22.44 22.14
N ARG A 130 3.92 23.74 21.78
CA ARG A 130 3.78 24.82 22.76
C ARG A 130 2.46 24.76 23.51
N THR A 131 1.38 24.40 22.83
CA THR A 131 0.06 24.25 23.44
C THR A 131 0.02 23.15 24.51
N PHE A 132 0.68 22.01 24.28
CA PHE A 132 0.77 20.95 25.30
C PHE A 132 1.59 21.37 26.52
N LYS A 133 2.65 22.15 26.29
CA LYS A 133 3.47 22.75 27.35
C LYS A 133 2.65 23.72 28.19
N GLU A 134 1.94 24.64 27.57
CA GLU A 134 1.09 25.62 28.27
C GLU A 134 -0.08 24.98 29.01
N LEU A 135 -0.72 23.97 28.41
CA LEU A 135 -1.79 23.21 29.07
C LEU A 135 -1.30 22.55 30.37
N SER A 136 -0.05 22.09 30.39
CA SER A 136 0.57 21.48 31.57
C SER A 136 0.79 22.48 32.71
N PHE A 137 1.05 23.75 32.40
CA PHE A 137 1.15 24.82 33.40
C PHE A 137 -0.22 25.24 33.94
N ARG A 138 -1.24 25.32 33.08
CA ARG A 138 -2.58 25.82 33.44
C ARG A 138 -3.46 24.81 34.15
N ASP A 139 -3.44 23.56 33.69
CA ASP A 139 -4.33 22.52 34.22
C ASP A 139 -3.54 21.51 35.03
N LYS A 140 -3.44 21.72 36.35
CA LYS A 140 -2.82 20.75 37.26
C LYS A 140 -3.48 19.37 37.22
N LYS A 141 -4.75 19.27 36.75
CA LYS A 141 -5.41 17.98 36.51
C LYS A 141 -4.88 17.28 35.27
N HIS A 142 -4.35 18.01 34.28
CA HIS A 142 -3.66 17.43 33.13
C HIS A 142 -2.47 16.60 33.59
N VAL A 143 -1.53 17.24 34.31
CA VAL A 143 -0.33 16.55 34.82
C VAL A 143 -0.71 15.39 35.75
N SER A 144 -1.55 15.63 36.75
CA SER A 144 -1.87 14.60 37.74
C SER A 144 -2.68 13.42 37.19
N GLU A 145 -3.56 13.61 36.19
CA GLU A 145 -4.29 12.49 35.57
C GLU A 145 -3.42 11.72 34.57
N LEU A 146 -2.62 12.39 33.74
CA LEU A 146 -1.75 11.72 32.78
C LEU A 146 -0.64 10.92 33.47
N THR A 147 -0.12 11.40 34.60
CA THR A 147 0.86 10.66 35.41
C THR A 147 0.24 9.49 36.17
N LYS A 148 -1.04 9.58 36.61
CA LYS A 148 -1.72 8.49 37.34
C LYS A 148 -2.31 7.40 36.44
N LYS A 149 -2.81 7.76 35.26
CA LYS A 149 -3.52 6.85 34.35
C LYS A 149 -2.69 6.44 33.13
N GLY A 150 -1.48 6.96 32.96
CA GLY A 150 -0.76 6.86 31.69
C GLY A 150 0.76 6.90 31.80
N LYS A 151 1.39 7.07 30.65
CA LYS A 151 2.86 7.13 30.49
C LYS A 151 3.48 8.50 30.87
N GLY A 152 2.69 9.42 31.43
CA GLY A 152 3.08 10.80 31.71
C GLY A 152 2.55 11.81 30.68
N VAL A 153 2.90 13.08 30.89
CA VAL A 153 2.57 14.18 29.96
C VAL A 153 3.50 14.16 28.74
N PRO A 154 3.03 14.59 27.54
CA PRO A 154 3.91 14.77 26.39
C PRO A 154 5.05 15.74 26.72
N THR A 155 6.30 15.33 26.48
CA THR A 155 7.47 16.19 26.68
C THR A 155 7.94 16.83 25.37
N GLU A 156 8.84 17.81 25.48
CA GLU A 156 9.49 18.43 24.33
C GLU A 156 10.30 17.38 23.53
N GLU A 157 11.01 16.49 24.24
CA GLU A 157 11.74 15.37 23.64
C GLU A 157 10.82 14.39 22.90
N ASP A 158 9.62 14.11 23.41
CA ASP A 158 8.67 13.22 22.72
C ASP A 158 8.25 13.79 21.37
N LEU A 159 8.00 15.10 21.32
CA LEU A 159 7.56 15.77 20.11
C LEU A 159 8.70 15.93 19.11
N LYS A 160 9.92 16.22 19.59
CA LYS A 160 11.13 16.18 18.74
C LYS A 160 11.35 14.79 18.14
N HIS A 161 11.22 13.73 18.95
CA HIS A 161 11.36 12.36 18.49
C HIS A 161 10.29 12.00 17.44
N ILE A 162 9.03 12.36 17.66
CA ILE A 162 7.96 12.12 16.68
C ILE A 162 8.14 12.96 15.40
N ASN A 163 8.66 14.20 15.50
CA ASN A 163 8.94 15.01 14.31
C ASN A 163 10.00 14.38 13.40
N LEU A 164 10.97 13.66 13.98
CA LEU A 164 11.96 12.91 13.20
C LEU A 164 11.35 11.70 12.49
N ILE A 165 10.35 11.04 13.09
CA ILE A 165 9.78 9.80 12.54
C ILE A 165 8.56 10.04 11.63
N ILE A 166 7.90 11.20 11.71
CA ILE A 166 6.75 11.52 10.85
C ILE A 166 7.09 11.38 9.35
N PRO A 167 8.23 11.90 8.83
CA PRO A 167 8.60 11.72 7.43
C PRO A 167 8.76 10.24 7.05
N PHE A 168 9.33 9.44 7.95
CA PHE A 168 9.47 8.00 7.77
C PHE A 168 8.10 7.31 7.69
N LEU A 169 7.21 7.58 8.66
CA LEU A 169 5.86 7.02 8.67
C LEU A 169 4.99 7.48 7.49
N LYS A 170 5.29 8.66 6.93
CA LYS A 170 4.58 9.19 5.76
C LYS A 170 4.72 8.27 4.54
N LEU A 171 5.88 7.66 4.33
CA LEU A 171 6.12 6.70 3.24
C LEU A 171 5.11 5.54 3.30
N PHE A 172 4.95 4.97 4.48
CA PHE A 172 3.98 3.89 4.71
C PHE A 172 2.53 4.38 4.56
N TYR A 173 2.26 5.63 4.92
CA TYR A 173 0.90 6.17 4.99
C TYR A 173 0.39 6.40 3.58
N ASP A 174 1.21 7.06 2.76
CA ASP A 174 0.94 7.30 1.34
C ASP A 174 0.75 5.96 0.61
N ALA A 175 1.65 4.99 0.84
CA ALA A 175 1.52 3.64 0.32
C ALA A 175 0.23 2.94 0.74
N THR A 176 -0.13 3.00 2.03
CA THR A 176 -1.37 2.38 2.53
C THR A 176 -2.60 3.01 1.89
N VAL A 177 -2.64 4.33 1.76
CA VAL A 177 -3.74 5.05 1.08
C VAL A 177 -3.83 4.60 -0.38
N HIS A 178 -2.69 4.48 -1.06
CA HIS A 178 -2.65 4.09 -2.47
C HIS A 178 -3.08 2.63 -2.70
N ILE A 179 -2.62 1.69 -1.88
CA ILE A 179 -2.99 0.27 -2.05
C ILE A 179 -4.38 -0.09 -1.49
N SER A 180 -5.00 0.79 -0.71
CA SER A 180 -6.35 0.60 -0.14
C SER A 180 -7.45 1.34 -0.91
N GLY A 181 -7.11 1.97 -2.04
CA GLY A 181 -8.09 2.59 -2.92
C GLY A 181 -9.15 1.62 -3.44
N SER A 182 -10.36 2.12 -3.63
CA SER A 182 -11.49 1.36 -4.18
C SER A 182 -11.99 1.90 -5.52
N SER A 183 -11.51 3.06 -5.95
CA SER A 183 -11.89 3.71 -7.21
C SER A 183 -10.94 3.44 -8.37
N TYR A 184 -9.88 2.67 -8.15
CA TYR A 184 -8.88 2.32 -9.16
C TYR A 184 -8.28 0.93 -8.86
N LEU A 185 -7.55 0.38 -9.83
CA LEU A 185 -6.86 -0.91 -9.70
C LEU A 185 -5.68 -0.78 -8.74
N THR A 186 -5.68 -1.55 -7.65
CA THR A 186 -4.61 -1.54 -6.64
C THR A 186 -3.67 -2.74 -6.74
N SER A 187 -4.10 -3.82 -7.42
CA SER A 187 -3.36 -5.08 -7.53
C SER A 187 -2.08 -4.97 -8.33
N ASN A 188 -1.96 -4.01 -9.25
CA ASN A 188 -0.72 -3.70 -9.96
C ASN A 188 0.17 -2.70 -9.21
N ILE A 189 -0.37 -1.98 -8.23
CA ILE A 189 0.29 -0.87 -7.54
C ILE A 189 1.04 -1.35 -6.30
N TYR A 190 0.50 -2.35 -5.58
CA TYR A 190 1.08 -2.76 -4.28
C TYR A 190 2.57 -3.09 -4.36
N MET A 191 3.01 -3.69 -5.46
CA MET A 191 4.40 -4.08 -5.62
C MET A 191 5.28 -2.83 -5.62
N PHE A 192 4.94 -1.81 -6.41
CA PHE A 192 5.67 -0.55 -6.47
C PHE A 192 5.73 0.15 -5.11
N GLU A 193 4.63 0.14 -4.35
CA GLU A 193 4.59 0.75 -3.02
C GLU A 193 5.48 0.04 -2.00
N ILE A 194 5.39 -1.29 -1.91
CA ILE A 194 6.22 -2.07 -0.99
C ILE A 194 7.70 -1.96 -1.36
N MET A 195 8.01 -1.99 -2.66
CA MET A 195 9.37 -1.84 -3.17
C MET A 195 9.92 -0.44 -2.91
N GLY A 196 9.12 0.62 -3.14
CA GLY A 196 9.49 2.00 -2.86
C GLY A 196 9.79 2.24 -1.38
N ILE A 197 9.00 1.64 -0.49
CA ILE A 197 9.28 1.65 0.95
C ILE A 197 10.61 0.94 1.25
N GLY A 198 10.80 -0.28 0.75
CA GLY A 198 12.01 -1.07 0.99
C GLY A 198 13.28 -0.35 0.54
N LYS A 199 13.22 0.28 -0.64
CA LYS A 199 14.29 1.14 -1.13
C LYS A 199 14.54 2.34 -0.22
N SER A 200 13.48 3.08 0.11
CA SER A 200 13.61 4.27 0.98
C SER A 200 14.27 3.93 2.32
N ILE A 201 13.93 2.76 2.91
CA ILE A 201 14.57 2.26 4.13
C ILE A 201 16.07 2.03 3.91
N VAL A 202 16.46 1.40 2.81
CA VAL A 202 17.88 1.19 2.49
C VAL A 202 18.59 2.51 2.28
N ASP A 203 18.03 3.44 1.52
CA ASP A 203 18.64 4.74 1.25
C ASP A 203 18.85 5.52 2.56
N MET A 204 17.85 5.49 3.46
CA MET A 204 17.95 6.08 4.80
C MET A 204 18.99 5.41 5.70
N CYS A 205 19.24 4.10 5.53
CA CYS A 205 20.24 3.34 6.27
C CYS A 205 21.66 3.45 5.68
N ALA A 206 21.78 3.69 4.37
CA ALA A 206 23.03 3.59 3.63
C ALA A 206 23.75 4.93 3.43
N SER A 207 23.02 6.06 3.50
CA SER A 207 23.53 7.42 3.27
C SER A 207 24.67 7.51 2.23
N GLU A 208 24.39 7.13 0.98
CA GLU A 208 24.89 7.72 -0.26
C GLU A 208 24.07 7.14 -1.44
N ASP A 209 23.68 8.03 -2.36
CA ASP A 209 22.63 7.98 -3.39
C ASP A 209 22.53 6.72 -4.28
N GLU A 210 21.28 6.35 -4.65
CA GLU A 210 20.98 5.87 -6.00
C GLU A 210 19.47 5.93 -6.33
N HIS A 211 19.05 6.84 -7.22
CA HIS A 211 17.68 6.94 -7.72
C HIS A 211 17.42 5.96 -8.88
N LEU A 212 16.31 5.20 -8.81
CA LEU A 212 15.80 4.37 -9.90
C LEU A 212 14.27 4.52 -9.93
N LEU A 213 13.75 4.80 -11.12
CA LEU A 213 12.37 5.10 -11.45
C LEU A 213 11.60 3.78 -11.67
N PHE A 214 10.36 3.68 -11.16
CA PHE A 214 9.54 2.46 -11.26
C PHE A 214 8.64 2.49 -12.51
N ASP A 215 8.87 1.57 -13.46
CA ASP A 215 8.06 1.36 -14.68
C ASP A 215 7.06 0.18 -14.51
N PRO A 216 5.76 0.36 -14.80
CA PRO A 216 4.71 -0.67 -14.79
C PRO A 216 4.92 -1.95 -15.62
N ARG A 217 5.84 -1.98 -16.59
CA ARG A 217 6.10 -3.14 -17.47
C ARG A 217 7.43 -3.85 -17.19
N CYS A 218 8.28 -3.25 -16.37
CA CYS A 218 9.48 -3.90 -15.86
C CYS A 218 9.20 -4.86 -14.69
N LYS A 219 7.96 -5.20 -14.37
CA LYS A 219 7.58 -5.96 -13.15
C LYS A 219 8.42 -7.21 -12.89
N ILE A 220 8.72 -8.00 -13.93
CA ILE A 220 9.56 -9.20 -13.79
C ILE A 220 11.04 -8.83 -13.66
N ARG A 221 11.57 -7.93 -14.49
CA ARG A 221 12.98 -7.48 -14.43
C ARG A 221 13.31 -6.73 -13.13
N LEU A 222 12.35 -5.97 -12.63
CA LEU A 222 12.38 -5.26 -11.37
C LEU A 222 12.28 -6.25 -10.20
N ALA A 223 11.34 -7.21 -10.26
CA ALA A 223 11.32 -8.30 -9.29
C ALA A 223 12.67 -9.05 -9.30
N ASP A 224 13.22 -9.41 -10.46
CA ASP A 224 14.53 -10.06 -10.63
C ASP A 224 15.68 -9.23 -10.03
N TRP A 225 15.79 -7.92 -10.36
CA TRP A 225 16.78 -7.01 -9.78
C TRP A 225 16.64 -6.89 -8.26
N MET A 226 15.41 -6.82 -7.76
CA MET A 226 15.12 -6.73 -6.33
C MET A 226 15.46 -8.04 -5.60
N VAL A 227 15.09 -9.18 -6.15
CA VAL A 227 15.39 -10.47 -5.52
C VAL A 227 16.91 -10.64 -5.42
N ARG A 228 17.67 -10.23 -6.46
CA ARG A 228 19.15 -10.20 -6.44
C ARG A 228 19.73 -9.31 -5.35
N ARG A 229 19.04 -8.23 -5.00
CA ARG A 229 19.53 -7.20 -4.08
C ARG A 229 19.13 -7.44 -2.62
N TYR A 230 17.99 -8.06 -2.39
CA TYR A 230 17.37 -8.16 -1.05
C TYR A 230 17.31 -9.59 -0.50
N TYR A 231 17.50 -10.61 -1.33
CA TYR A 231 17.48 -12.01 -0.91
C TYR A 231 18.86 -12.64 -1.11
N ASN A 232 19.17 -13.67 -0.31
CA ASN A 232 20.40 -14.42 -0.47
C ASN A 232 20.41 -15.13 -1.85
N LYS A 233 21.60 -15.33 -2.44
CA LYS A 233 21.73 -15.96 -3.77
C LYS A 233 20.98 -17.29 -3.92
N ASP A 234 20.89 -18.08 -2.86
CA ASP A 234 20.19 -19.38 -2.88
C ASP A 234 18.66 -19.24 -2.96
N ASP A 235 18.09 -18.15 -2.41
CA ASP A 235 16.66 -17.85 -2.49
C ASP A 235 16.29 -17.14 -3.80
N ASP A 236 17.28 -16.52 -4.46
CA ASP A 236 17.10 -15.66 -5.63
C ASP A 236 16.64 -16.42 -6.88
N ASP A 237 17.34 -17.50 -7.21
CA ASP A 237 17.00 -18.35 -8.37
C ASP A 237 15.68 -19.10 -8.16
N ALA A 238 15.40 -19.54 -6.93
CA ALA A 238 14.16 -20.23 -6.59
C ALA A 238 12.94 -19.31 -6.72
N LEU A 239 13.03 -18.07 -6.23
CA LEU A 239 11.94 -17.09 -6.33
C LEU A 239 11.65 -16.70 -7.78
N LYS A 240 12.68 -16.55 -8.62
CA LYS A 240 12.51 -16.26 -10.05
C LYS A 240 11.87 -17.40 -10.81
N ALA A 241 12.39 -18.62 -10.62
CA ALA A 241 11.83 -19.82 -11.25
C ALA A 241 10.35 -19.99 -10.87
N ASN A 242 10.01 -19.74 -9.61
CA ASN A 242 8.62 -19.77 -9.14
C ASN A 242 7.75 -18.70 -9.79
N LEU A 243 8.25 -17.46 -9.93
CA LEU A 243 7.52 -16.37 -10.58
C LEU A 243 7.24 -16.69 -12.06
N GLU A 244 8.28 -17.06 -12.81
CA GLU A 244 8.15 -17.40 -14.23
C GLU A 244 7.26 -18.61 -14.45
N SER A 245 7.42 -19.67 -13.65
CA SER A 245 6.60 -20.88 -13.71
C SER A 245 5.13 -20.57 -13.42
N SER A 246 4.86 -19.76 -12.39
CA SER A 246 3.49 -19.36 -12.05
C SER A 246 2.83 -18.54 -13.17
N LEU A 247 3.57 -17.60 -13.77
CA LEU A 247 3.06 -16.79 -14.88
C LEU A 247 2.75 -17.62 -16.12
N LYS A 248 3.68 -18.52 -16.50
CA LYS A 248 3.46 -19.45 -17.61
C LYS A 248 2.24 -20.34 -17.36
N SER A 249 2.13 -20.91 -16.15
CA SER A 249 1.03 -21.80 -15.81
C SER A 249 -0.33 -21.09 -15.76
N ILE A 250 -0.38 -19.82 -15.32
CA ILE A 250 -1.60 -18.99 -15.40
C ILE A 250 -1.99 -18.73 -16.86
N TYR A 251 -1.02 -18.39 -17.70
CA TYR A 251 -1.25 -18.11 -19.12
C TYR A 251 -1.71 -19.36 -19.89
N GLU A 252 -1.10 -20.51 -19.63
CA GLU A 252 -1.50 -21.79 -20.22
C GLU A 252 -2.94 -22.17 -19.85
N GLU A 253 -3.32 -22.06 -18.57
CA GLU A 253 -4.70 -22.31 -18.12
C GLU A 253 -5.70 -21.33 -18.76
N TYR A 254 -5.31 -20.06 -18.95
CA TYR A 254 -6.11 -19.08 -19.66
C TYR A 254 -6.35 -19.49 -21.12
N CYS A 255 -5.28 -19.85 -21.84
CA CYS A 255 -5.36 -20.27 -23.25
C CYS A 255 -6.19 -21.55 -23.45
N VAL A 256 -6.15 -22.47 -22.49
CA VAL A 256 -6.97 -23.70 -22.54
C VAL A 256 -8.45 -23.40 -22.25
N GLY A 257 -8.74 -22.34 -21.48
CA GLY A 257 -10.09 -21.93 -21.09
C GLY A 257 -10.82 -20.99 -22.06
N PHE A 258 -10.09 -20.28 -22.92
CA PHE A 258 -10.60 -19.34 -23.91
C PHE A 258 -9.94 -19.64 -25.27
N MET A 259 -10.70 -20.13 -26.26
CA MET A 259 -10.23 -20.09 -27.65
C MET A 259 -10.19 -18.62 -28.13
N PRO A 260 -9.17 -18.17 -28.86
CA PRO A 260 -9.15 -16.81 -29.40
C PRO A 260 -10.26 -16.67 -30.44
N LEU A 261 -11.14 -15.68 -30.27
CA LEU A 261 -11.90 -15.15 -31.39
C LEU A 261 -10.88 -14.47 -32.32
N GLN A 262 -10.82 -14.92 -33.58
CA GLN A 262 -10.05 -14.24 -34.63
C GLN A 262 -10.61 -12.82 -34.80
N GLY A 263 -9.98 -11.83 -34.17
CA GLY A 263 -10.25 -10.42 -34.36
C GLY A 263 -9.31 -9.86 -35.43
N ASN A 264 -9.88 -9.32 -36.52
CA ASN A 264 -9.13 -8.64 -37.57
C ASN A 264 -8.34 -7.46 -37.00
N SER A 265 -7.07 -7.39 -37.35
CA SER A 265 -6.17 -6.27 -37.12
C SER A 265 -6.53 -5.12 -38.07
N ASP A 266 -7.24 -4.10 -37.59
CA ASP A 266 -7.27 -2.79 -38.25
C ASP A 266 -6.48 -1.79 -37.41
N GLU A 267 -5.42 -1.24 -38.01
CA GLU A 267 -4.48 -0.28 -37.45
C GLU A 267 -5.16 1.05 -37.07
N VAL A 268 -4.97 1.51 -35.83
CA VAL A 268 -5.39 2.85 -35.40
C VAL A 268 -4.20 3.81 -35.54
N GLN A 269 -4.34 4.82 -36.40
CA GLN A 269 -3.35 5.89 -36.61
C GLN A 269 -3.28 6.86 -35.42
N VAL A 270 -2.07 7.18 -34.96
CA VAL A 270 -1.79 8.07 -33.81
C VAL A 270 -1.25 9.42 -34.29
N PHE A 271 -1.90 10.52 -33.91
CA PHE A 271 -1.41 11.90 -34.05
C PHE A 271 -0.57 12.31 -32.82
N GLY A 272 0.55 13.00 -33.04
CA GLY A 272 1.57 13.25 -32.02
C GLY A 272 1.64 14.66 -31.40
N CYS A 273 2.70 14.82 -30.58
CA CYS A 273 3.31 16.04 -29.97
C CYS A 273 2.91 16.33 -28.49
N VAL A 274 3.75 16.75 -27.52
CA VAL A 274 5.22 16.85 -27.27
C VAL A 274 5.41 17.05 -25.76
N SER A 275 6.32 16.31 -25.12
CA SER A 275 7.36 16.76 -24.17
C SER A 275 7.99 15.53 -23.49
N ASP A 276 9.31 15.35 -23.60
CA ASP A 276 10.10 14.28 -22.95
C ASP A 276 11.00 14.92 -21.87
N PRO A 277 10.52 15.06 -20.63
CA PRO A 277 11.27 15.72 -19.57
C PRO A 277 12.42 14.86 -19.03
N TYR A 278 12.52 13.60 -19.46
CA TYR A 278 13.36 12.58 -18.82
C TYR A 278 14.33 11.89 -19.79
N GLY A 279 14.40 12.33 -21.06
CA GLY A 279 15.33 11.79 -22.06
C GLY A 279 15.07 10.32 -22.42
N THR A 280 13.84 9.86 -22.26
CA THR A 280 13.47 8.45 -22.37
C THR A 280 13.46 7.94 -23.82
N VAL A 281 13.27 8.83 -24.80
CA VAL A 281 13.17 8.45 -26.22
C VAL A 281 14.48 7.89 -26.79
N GLU A 282 15.63 8.39 -26.35
CA GLU A 282 16.95 7.99 -26.86
C GLU A 282 17.40 6.62 -26.29
N PHE A 283 17.00 6.30 -25.05
CA PHE A 283 17.26 5.00 -24.41
C PHE A 283 16.52 3.82 -25.07
N TYR A 284 15.30 4.05 -25.58
CA TYR A 284 14.50 3.00 -26.22
C TYR A 284 14.85 2.74 -27.70
N LEU A 285 15.55 3.66 -28.36
CA LEU A 285 16.02 3.48 -29.74
C LEU A 285 17.29 2.61 -29.82
N SER A 286 18.04 2.46 -28.73
CA SER A 286 19.28 1.65 -28.69
C SER A 286 19.08 0.17 -28.34
N GLU A 287 17.99 -0.21 -27.69
CA GLU A 287 17.77 -1.56 -27.11
C GLU A 287 16.68 -2.37 -27.85
N GLY A 288 16.64 -2.31 -29.19
CA GLY A 288 15.68 -3.10 -29.97
C GLY A 288 15.70 -4.59 -29.59
N CYS A 289 14.53 -5.22 -29.45
CA CYS A 289 14.43 -6.66 -29.21
C CYS A 289 13.61 -7.33 -30.32
N ASP A 290 14.28 -8.19 -31.08
CA ASP A 290 13.76 -9.02 -32.16
C ASP A 290 13.08 -10.29 -31.63
N ASN A 291 11.97 -10.68 -32.29
CA ASN A 291 11.27 -11.99 -32.31
C ASN A 291 10.73 -12.56 -30.98
N ALA A 292 9.39 -12.65 -30.86
CA ALA A 292 8.66 -13.29 -29.76
C ALA A 292 7.97 -14.61 -30.18
N ASP A 293 8.01 -15.63 -29.32
CA ASP A 293 7.54 -17.00 -29.58
C ASP A 293 6.06 -17.26 -29.19
N ASN A 294 5.42 -16.41 -28.38
CA ASN A 294 3.99 -16.49 -28.00
C ASN A 294 3.42 -15.14 -27.52
N GLU A 295 2.08 -14.98 -27.46
CA GLU A 295 1.42 -13.71 -27.08
C GLU A 295 1.83 -13.22 -25.68
N LEU A 296 2.15 -14.11 -24.73
CA LEU A 296 2.70 -13.70 -23.43
C LEU A 296 4.06 -13.02 -23.58
N THR A 297 4.98 -13.61 -24.35
CA THR A 297 6.29 -13.02 -24.63
C THR A 297 6.19 -11.76 -25.48
N THR A 298 5.22 -11.69 -26.39
CA THR A 298 4.89 -10.49 -27.17
C THR A 298 4.41 -9.38 -26.25
N TYR A 299 3.40 -9.64 -25.40
CA TYR A 299 2.89 -8.66 -24.42
C TYR A 299 3.97 -8.19 -23.43
N LEU A 300 4.85 -9.09 -22.99
CA LEU A 300 6.00 -8.74 -22.14
C LEU A 300 7.08 -7.92 -22.90
N GLY A 301 7.07 -7.94 -24.24
CA GLY A 301 8.01 -7.24 -25.12
C GLY A 301 7.45 -6.02 -25.87
N GLU A 302 6.13 -5.79 -25.85
CA GLU A 302 5.45 -4.71 -26.57
C GLU A 302 5.89 -3.30 -26.09
N LYS A 303 5.95 -2.33 -27.02
CA LYS A 303 6.24 -0.91 -26.71
C LYS A 303 5.03 -0.21 -26.09
N LEU A 304 5.27 0.89 -25.37
CA LEU A 304 4.24 1.58 -24.56
C LEU A 304 3.27 2.30 -25.50
N GLU A 305 1.98 2.01 -25.40
CA GLU A 305 0.97 2.92 -25.93
C GLU A 305 0.82 4.12 -24.99
N HIS A 306 0.85 5.32 -25.56
CA HIS A 306 0.89 6.59 -24.84
C HIS A 306 -0.48 6.90 -24.19
N ASN A 307 -0.48 7.34 -22.92
CA ASN A 307 -1.55 8.12 -22.27
C ASN A 307 -2.99 7.78 -22.72
N MET A 308 -3.42 6.53 -22.53
CA MET A 308 -4.84 6.20 -22.62
C MET A 308 -5.41 5.97 -21.22
N GLU A 309 -6.42 6.78 -20.86
CA GLU A 309 -7.37 6.45 -19.81
C GLU A 309 -8.15 5.20 -20.26
N ILE A 310 -7.59 4.01 -19.99
CA ILE A 310 -8.29 2.75 -20.29
C ILE A 310 -9.39 2.57 -19.25
N ASN A 311 -10.62 2.85 -19.65
CA ASN A 311 -11.80 2.46 -18.89
C ASN A 311 -12.02 0.94 -19.02
N VAL A 312 -11.36 0.18 -18.15
CA VAL A 312 -11.39 -1.30 -18.15
C VAL A 312 -12.81 -1.86 -18.11
N LEU A 313 -13.75 -1.18 -17.44
CA LEU A 313 -15.15 -1.62 -17.35
C LEU A 313 -15.89 -1.44 -18.67
N GLU A 314 -15.59 -0.38 -19.41
CA GLU A 314 -16.16 -0.12 -20.74
C GLU A 314 -15.53 -1.03 -21.79
N TRP A 315 -14.21 -1.24 -21.72
CA TRP A 315 -13.52 -2.22 -22.55
C TRP A 315 -14.10 -3.64 -22.35
N TRP A 316 -14.33 -4.06 -21.10
CA TRP A 316 -14.95 -5.36 -20.80
C TRP A 316 -16.38 -5.45 -21.33
N LYS A 317 -17.20 -4.39 -21.23
CA LYS A 317 -18.56 -4.37 -21.81
C LYS A 317 -18.57 -4.57 -23.32
N VAL A 318 -17.57 -4.06 -24.02
CA VAL A 318 -17.49 -4.13 -25.49
C VAL A 318 -16.91 -5.47 -25.95
N ASN A 319 -16.04 -6.09 -25.16
CA ASN A 319 -15.25 -7.26 -25.59
C ASN A 319 -15.61 -8.58 -24.87
N SER A 320 -16.56 -8.60 -23.94
CA SER A 320 -16.98 -9.83 -23.23
C SER A 320 -18.01 -10.67 -24.00
N GLY A 321 -17.90 -10.75 -25.33
CA GLY A 321 -18.76 -11.57 -26.19
C GLY A 321 -18.54 -13.06 -26.00
#